data_AF-A0A8B6ETS8-F1
#
_entry.id   AF-A0A8B6ETS8-F1
#
_cell.length_a   1.000
_cell.length_b   1.000
_cell.length_c   1.000
_cell.angle_alpha   90.00
_cell.angle_beta   90.00
_cell.angle_gamma   90.00
#
_symmetry.space_group_name_H-M   'P 1'
#
loop_
_entity.id
_entity.type
_entity.pdbx_description
1 polymer ?
#
loop_
_entity_poly.entity_id
_entity_poly.type
_entity_poly.pdbx_seq_one_letter_code
_entity_poly.pdbx_strand_id
1 'polypeptide(L)'
;MGTDFLIHNAGIFAYLNFLVPAKRKEILEILINGLKRLEYRGYDSAGLAFEGSEIDQNDNLIKMVKCKGRVSMLEDEIKRLENVNYEKEYKIHVGIAHTRWATHGEPSSVNSHPQRSDLDNEFMVVHNGIITNYKDIKSLLEKKGHKFESETDTEVIAKMIKHIYDSHKDNNISFRECVELTIQQLEGAFALCLMSRHFPGECVAAR
;
A
#
# COMPACT_ATOMS: atom_id res chain seq x y z
N MET A 1 32.90 -18.75 -1.38
CA MET A 1 31.55 -19.30 -1.61
C MET A 1 30.58 -18.14 -1.46
N GLY A 2 30.29 -17.45 -2.56
CA GLY A 2 29.32 -16.35 -2.56
C GLY A 2 27.93 -16.94 -2.41
N THR A 3 27.24 -16.61 -1.33
CA THR A 3 25.82 -16.86 -1.23
C THR A 3 25.14 -15.87 -2.15
N ASP A 4 24.74 -16.33 -3.33
CA ASP A 4 23.77 -15.64 -4.16
C ASP A 4 22.50 -15.45 -3.32
N PHE A 5 22.38 -14.28 -2.67
CA PHE A 5 21.09 -13.71 -2.37
C PHE A 5 20.43 -13.45 -3.72
N LEU A 6 19.81 -14.48 -4.30
CA LEU A 6 18.78 -14.29 -5.31
C LEU A 6 17.67 -13.52 -4.59
N ILE A 7 17.76 -12.19 -4.65
CA ILE A 7 16.70 -11.31 -4.18
C ILE A 7 15.55 -11.55 -5.15
N HIS A 8 14.69 -12.52 -4.84
CA HIS A 8 13.38 -12.65 -5.44
C HIS A 8 12.60 -11.40 -5.04
N ASN A 9 12.68 -10.41 -5.92
CA ASN A 9 12.25 -9.06 -5.63
C ASN A 9 10.73 -8.97 -5.81
N ALA A 10 9.98 -8.63 -4.78
CA ALA A 10 8.63 -8.13 -4.97
C ALA A 10 8.60 -6.92 -5.92
N GLY A 11 7.44 -6.58 -6.49
CA GLY A 11 7.26 -5.47 -7.43
C GLY A 11 6.41 -4.35 -6.82
N ILE A 12 6.90 -3.11 -6.80
CA ILE A 12 6.11 -1.91 -6.49
C ILE A 12 5.79 -1.20 -7.79
N PHE A 13 4.53 -0.81 -7.98
CA PHE A 13 4.10 0.08 -9.05
C PHE A 13 3.10 1.10 -8.49
N ALA A 14 3.20 2.36 -8.89
CA ALA A 14 2.23 3.39 -8.55
C ALA A 14 1.91 4.20 -9.80
N TYR A 15 0.67 4.67 -9.89
CA TYR A 15 0.21 5.55 -10.96
C TYR A 15 -0.42 6.79 -10.32
N LEU A 16 0.00 7.94 -10.81
CA LEU A 16 -0.54 9.24 -10.44
C LEU A 16 -0.84 10.00 -11.73
N ASN A 17 -2.11 10.32 -11.97
CA ASN A 17 -2.48 11.30 -12.99
C ASN A 17 -2.77 12.65 -12.32
N PHE A 18 -2.22 13.72 -12.88
CA PHE A 18 -2.37 15.08 -12.36
C PHE A 18 -2.77 16.01 -13.50
N LEU A 19 -3.99 16.56 -13.42
CA LEU A 19 -4.61 17.36 -14.48
C LEU A 19 -4.69 16.64 -15.84
N VAL A 20 -4.69 15.31 -15.80
CA VAL A 20 -4.90 14.42 -16.95
C VAL A 20 -6.10 13.54 -16.58
N PRO A 21 -7.31 13.84 -17.10
CA PRO A 21 -8.50 13.06 -16.81
C PRO A 21 -8.31 11.59 -17.21
N ALA A 22 -8.62 10.68 -16.31
CA ALA A 22 -8.60 9.24 -16.55
C ALA A 22 -9.79 8.59 -15.84
N LYS A 23 -10.43 7.62 -16.50
CA LYS A 23 -11.49 6.82 -15.89
C LYS A 23 -10.91 5.81 -14.92
N ARG A 24 -11.66 5.44 -13.89
CA ARG A 24 -11.27 4.39 -12.94
C ARG A 24 -10.87 3.10 -13.64
N LYS A 25 -11.60 2.69 -14.67
CA LYS A 25 -11.25 1.52 -15.48
C LYS A 25 -9.84 1.60 -16.06
N GLU A 26 -9.49 2.73 -16.66
CA GLU A 26 -8.18 2.97 -17.28
C GLU A 26 -7.06 2.99 -16.22
N ILE A 27 -7.31 3.64 -15.07
CA ILE A 27 -6.39 3.65 -13.92
C ILE A 27 -6.10 2.23 -13.45
N LEU A 28 -7.14 1.41 -13.23
CA LEU A 28 -6.99 0.04 -12.77
C LEU A 28 -6.28 -0.84 -13.81
N GLU A 29 -6.57 -0.67 -15.10
CA GLU A 29 -5.86 -1.33 -16.20
C GLU A 29 -4.37 -0.98 -16.22
N ILE A 30 -4.01 0.29 -15.99
CA ILE A 30 -2.61 0.74 -15.89
C ILE A 30 -1.91 0.08 -14.69
N LEU A 31 -2.53 0.06 -13.51
CA LEU A 31 -1.96 -0.58 -12.32
C LEU A 31 -1.74 -2.08 -12.54
N ILE A 32 -2.74 -2.80 -13.08
CA ILE A 32 -2.64 -4.23 -13.37
C ILE A 32 -1.58 -4.52 -14.42
N ASN A 33 -1.50 -3.72 -15.49
CA ASN A 33 -0.47 -3.88 -16.51
C ASN A 33 0.93 -3.58 -15.95
N GLY A 34 1.05 -2.63 -15.03
CA GLY A 34 2.26 -2.39 -14.25
C GLY A 34 2.69 -3.64 -13.47
N LEU A 35 1.77 -4.27 -12.74
CA LEU A 35 2.03 -5.51 -12.01
C LEU A 35 2.40 -6.69 -12.91
N LYS A 36 1.73 -6.88 -14.05
CA LYS A 36 2.07 -7.93 -15.03
C LYS A 36 3.51 -7.83 -15.51
N ARG A 37 4.04 -6.61 -15.65
CA ARG A 37 5.46 -6.38 -16.01
C ARG A 37 6.43 -6.71 -14.87
N LEU A 38 5.97 -6.78 -13.62
CA LEU A 38 6.78 -7.05 -12.44
C LEU A 38 6.59 -8.48 -11.89
N GLU A 39 5.58 -9.22 -12.37
CA GLU A 39 5.21 -10.55 -11.88
C GLU A 39 6.35 -11.58 -11.96
N TYR A 40 7.28 -11.44 -12.91
CA TYR A 40 8.46 -12.30 -13.03
C TYR A 40 9.37 -12.27 -11.78
N ARG A 41 9.26 -11.22 -10.95
CA ARG A 41 10.09 -11.06 -9.76
C ARG A 41 9.42 -11.62 -8.48
N GLY A 42 8.09 -11.78 -8.47
CA GLY A 42 7.33 -12.37 -7.38
C GLY A 42 5.84 -12.54 -7.70
N TYR A 43 5.25 -13.67 -7.29
CA TYR A 43 3.90 -14.08 -7.71
C TYR A 43 3.10 -14.85 -6.64
N ASP A 44 3.53 -14.83 -5.38
CA ASP A 44 2.82 -15.55 -4.30
C ASP A 44 1.48 -14.87 -3.96
N SER A 45 1.43 -13.55 -4.11
CA SER A 45 0.21 -12.76 -3.97
C SER A 45 0.37 -11.37 -4.59
N ALA A 46 -0.75 -10.69 -4.84
CA ALA A 46 -0.76 -9.34 -5.39
C ALA A 46 -1.90 -8.51 -4.79
N GLY A 47 -1.77 -7.20 -4.85
CA GLY A 47 -2.84 -6.29 -4.45
C GLY A 47 -2.63 -4.88 -4.94
N LEU A 48 -3.68 -4.07 -4.86
CA LEU A 48 -3.63 -2.64 -5.14
C LEU A 48 -4.59 -1.85 -4.25
N ALA A 49 -4.33 -0.56 -4.11
CA ALA A 49 -5.22 0.40 -3.50
C ALA A 49 -5.37 1.61 -4.42
N PHE A 50 -6.56 2.22 -4.40
CA PHE A 50 -6.93 3.34 -5.26
C PHE A 50 -7.97 4.21 -4.59
N GLU A 51 -7.95 5.51 -4.91
CA GLU A 51 -8.92 6.47 -4.38
C GLU A 51 -10.34 6.28 -4.96
N GLY A 52 -11.33 6.58 -4.13
CA GLY A 52 -12.77 6.66 -4.41
C GLY A 52 -13.61 5.42 -4.04
N SER A 53 -14.85 5.67 -3.59
CA SER A 53 -15.93 4.69 -3.42
C SER A 53 -17.26 5.26 -3.93
N GLU A 54 -18.19 4.42 -4.38
CA GLU A 54 -19.54 4.87 -4.77
C GLU A 54 -20.44 5.20 -3.57
N ILE A 55 -20.11 4.66 -2.38
CA ILE A 55 -21.03 4.69 -1.23
C ILE A 55 -21.04 6.04 -0.51
N ASP A 56 -20.02 6.88 -0.70
CA ASP A 56 -19.92 8.16 -0.01
C ASP A 56 -19.76 9.31 -0.98
N GLN A 57 -20.46 10.41 -0.70
CA GLN A 57 -20.25 11.71 -1.34
C GLN A 57 -18.82 12.26 -1.09
N ASN A 58 -18.00 11.55 -0.32
CA ASN A 58 -16.60 11.84 -0.03
C ASN A 58 -15.67 11.02 -0.92
N ASP A 59 -15.06 11.69 -1.91
CA ASP A 59 -14.09 11.09 -2.83
C ASP A 59 -12.74 10.70 -2.20
N ASN A 60 -12.57 10.92 -0.88
CA ASN A 60 -11.32 10.68 -0.17
C ASN A 60 -11.17 9.22 0.32
N LEU A 61 -12.19 8.37 0.20
CA LEU A 61 -12.06 6.97 0.66
C LEU A 61 -11.10 6.17 -0.23
N ILE A 62 -10.30 5.31 0.39
CA ILE A 62 -9.41 4.39 -0.32
C ILE A 62 -10.02 2.99 -0.36
N LYS A 63 -10.17 2.43 -1.57
CA LYS A 63 -10.49 1.01 -1.77
C LYS A 63 -9.21 0.20 -1.93
N MET A 64 -9.22 -1.03 -1.42
CA MET A 64 -8.10 -1.97 -1.49
C MET A 64 -8.61 -3.33 -1.97
N VAL A 65 -7.86 -3.98 -2.86
CA VAL A 65 -8.14 -5.32 -3.38
C VAL A 65 -6.86 -6.14 -3.29
N LYS A 66 -6.94 -7.32 -2.68
CA LYS A 66 -5.79 -8.20 -2.46
C LYS A 66 -6.18 -9.64 -2.71
N CYS A 67 -5.31 -10.40 -3.38
CA CYS A 67 -5.51 -11.83 -3.58
C CYS A 67 -4.20 -12.60 -3.42
N LYS A 68 -4.33 -13.83 -2.91
CA LYS A 68 -3.27 -14.84 -3.04
C LYS A 68 -3.15 -15.28 -4.49
N GLY A 69 -1.93 -15.53 -4.95
CA GLY A 69 -1.63 -15.99 -6.31
C GLY A 69 -1.24 -14.88 -7.27
N ARG A 70 -1.40 -15.17 -8.55
CA ARG A 70 -0.91 -14.36 -9.69
C ARG A 70 -1.74 -13.09 -9.90
N VAL A 71 -1.18 -12.13 -10.63
CA VAL A 71 -1.82 -10.86 -10.99
C VAL A 71 -3.12 -11.09 -11.77
N SER A 72 -3.23 -12.18 -12.54
CA SER A 72 -4.48 -12.53 -13.23
C SER A 72 -5.65 -12.77 -12.26
N MET A 73 -5.39 -13.34 -11.08
CA MET A 73 -6.43 -13.54 -10.07
C MET A 73 -6.87 -12.20 -9.46
N LEU A 74 -5.93 -11.26 -9.27
CA LEU A 74 -6.26 -9.91 -8.81
C LEU A 74 -7.15 -9.19 -9.81
N GLU A 75 -6.85 -9.34 -11.10
CA GLU A 75 -7.65 -8.77 -12.19
C GLU A 75 -9.09 -9.33 -12.18
N ASP A 76 -9.25 -10.62 -11.92
CA ASP A 76 -10.57 -11.25 -11.79
C ASP A 76 -11.33 -10.76 -10.56
N GLU A 77 -10.65 -10.60 -9.41
CA GLU A 77 -11.25 -10.04 -8.19
C GLU A 77 -11.73 -8.60 -8.41
N ILE A 78 -10.95 -7.78 -9.13
CA ILE A 78 -11.37 -6.42 -9.50
C ILE A 78 -12.64 -6.48 -10.33
N LYS A 79 -12.71 -7.32 -11.36
CA LYS A 79 -13.92 -7.44 -12.21
C LYS A 79 -15.16 -7.87 -11.43
N ARG A 80 -15.01 -8.54 -10.29
CA ARG A 80 -16.10 -8.98 -9.41
C ARG A 80 -16.54 -7.94 -8.38
N LEU A 81 -15.84 -6.81 -8.25
CA LEU A 81 -16.22 -5.80 -7.27
C LEU A 81 -17.58 -5.19 -7.63
N GLU A 82 -18.49 -5.32 -6.68
CA GLU A 82 -19.75 -4.57 -6.67
C GLU A 82 -19.53 -3.17 -6.10
N ASN A 83 -20.41 -2.22 -6.44
CA ASN A 83 -20.38 -0.84 -5.93
C ASN A 83 -19.08 -0.08 -6.28
N VAL A 84 -18.64 -0.21 -7.53
CA VAL A 84 -17.50 0.51 -8.11
C VAL A 84 -17.92 1.11 -9.45
N ASN A 85 -17.97 2.45 -9.52
CA ASN A 85 -18.17 3.15 -10.78
C ASN A 85 -16.88 3.10 -11.60
N TYR A 86 -16.81 2.20 -12.57
CA TYR A 86 -15.64 2.09 -13.47
C TYR A 86 -15.52 3.26 -14.45
N GLU A 87 -16.64 3.91 -14.76
CA GLU A 87 -16.71 5.04 -15.70
C GLU A 87 -16.47 6.39 -15.03
N LYS A 88 -16.37 6.43 -13.69
CA LYS A 88 -16.03 7.67 -12.97
C LYS A 88 -14.66 8.17 -13.40
N GLU A 89 -14.63 9.43 -13.82
CA GLU A 89 -13.43 10.12 -14.29
C GLU A 89 -12.79 10.93 -13.15
N TYR A 90 -11.46 10.88 -13.07
CA TYR A 90 -10.65 11.57 -12.10
C TYR A 90 -9.65 12.48 -12.79
N LYS A 91 -9.63 13.77 -12.44
CA LYS A 91 -8.61 14.73 -12.92
C LYS A 91 -7.28 14.59 -12.18
N ILE A 92 -7.35 14.22 -10.90
CA ILE A 92 -6.22 13.90 -10.03
C ILE A 92 -6.58 12.59 -9.34
N HIS A 93 -5.69 11.60 -9.39
CA HIS A 93 -5.89 10.31 -8.72
C HIS A 93 -4.55 9.64 -8.43
N VAL A 94 -4.50 8.92 -7.30
CA VAL A 94 -3.38 8.06 -6.92
C VAL A 94 -3.84 6.61 -6.75
N GLY A 95 -3.08 5.70 -7.35
CA GLY A 95 -3.16 4.27 -7.09
C GLY A 95 -1.80 3.66 -6.84
N ILE A 96 -1.73 2.72 -5.90
CA ILE A 96 -0.52 1.95 -5.59
C ILE A 96 -0.82 0.46 -5.74
N ALA A 97 0.17 -0.30 -6.19
CA ALA A 97 0.03 -1.71 -6.50
C ALA A 97 1.30 -2.48 -6.15
N HIS A 98 1.14 -3.75 -5.80
CA HIS A 98 2.24 -4.61 -5.38
C HIS A 98 2.08 -6.07 -5.85
N THR A 99 3.18 -6.67 -6.26
CA THR A 99 3.36 -8.13 -6.30
C THR A 99 4.30 -8.55 -5.18
N ARG A 100 3.92 -9.55 -4.39
CA ARG A 100 4.65 -9.96 -3.19
C ARG A 100 5.32 -11.31 -3.37
N TRP A 101 6.56 -11.38 -2.89
CA TRP A 101 7.27 -12.62 -2.55
C TRP A 101 7.36 -12.69 -1.02
N ALA A 102 6.78 -13.71 -0.40
CA ALA A 102 6.62 -13.71 1.06
C ALA A 102 7.94 -13.96 1.81
N THR A 103 8.30 -13.06 2.73
CA THR A 103 9.44 -13.22 3.66
C THR A 103 8.98 -13.45 5.11
N HIS A 104 7.96 -12.70 5.55
CA HIS A 104 7.28 -12.87 6.84
C HIS A 104 5.80 -13.14 6.65
N GLY A 105 5.25 -14.15 7.33
CA GLY A 105 3.85 -14.55 7.19
C GLY A 105 3.56 -15.27 5.87
N GLU A 106 2.64 -16.24 5.92
CA GLU A 106 2.29 -17.03 4.74
C GLU A 106 1.62 -16.19 3.64
N PRO A 107 1.70 -16.61 2.36
CA PRO A 107 0.92 -15.99 1.30
C PRO A 107 -0.59 -16.09 1.56
N SER A 108 -1.21 -14.94 1.81
CA SER A 108 -2.65 -14.77 2.07
C SER A 108 -3.05 -13.34 1.70
N SER A 109 -4.34 -13.09 1.44
CA SER A 109 -4.81 -11.72 1.16
C SER A 109 -4.52 -10.74 2.31
N VAL A 110 -4.52 -11.22 3.58
CA VAL A 110 -4.19 -10.40 4.75
C VAL A 110 -2.72 -9.94 4.71
N ASN A 111 -1.80 -10.87 4.39
CA ASN A 111 -0.36 -10.59 4.33
C ASN A 111 0.07 -9.92 3.01
N SER A 112 -0.76 -9.95 1.97
CA SER A 112 -0.51 -9.19 0.73
C SER A 112 -0.47 -7.70 0.99
N HIS A 113 0.33 -6.98 0.21
CA HIS A 113 0.31 -5.52 0.18
C HIS A 113 -0.78 -5.03 -0.79
N PRO A 114 -1.30 -3.80 -0.63
CA PRO A 114 -0.94 -2.80 0.39
C PRO A 114 -1.29 -3.22 1.84
N GLN A 115 -0.49 -2.79 2.80
CA GLN A 115 -0.84 -2.87 4.24
C GLN A 115 -1.51 -1.58 4.68
N ARG A 116 -2.46 -1.67 5.62
CA ARG A 116 -3.30 -0.56 6.07
C ARG A 116 -3.08 -0.18 7.53
N SER A 117 -3.25 1.11 7.83
CA SER A 117 -3.14 1.63 9.20
C SER A 117 -4.30 1.20 10.11
N ASP A 118 -5.50 1.08 9.56
CA ASP A 118 -6.74 0.81 10.30
C ASP A 118 -7.83 0.26 9.35
N LEU A 119 -9.02 0.03 9.88
CA LEU A 119 -10.15 -0.50 9.11
C LEU A 119 -10.69 0.48 8.05
N ASP A 120 -10.41 1.78 8.21
CA ASP A 120 -10.87 2.86 7.32
C ASP A 120 -9.85 3.18 6.22
N ASN A 121 -8.74 2.46 6.16
CA ASN A 121 -7.65 2.63 5.20
C ASN A 121 -7.07 4.05 5.25
N GLU A 122 -6.84 4.64 6.43
CA GLU A 122 -6.32 6.02 6.52
C GLU A 122 -4.99 6.21 5.81
N PHE A 123 -4.08 5.25 6.01
CA PHE A 123 -2.79 5.19 5.36
C PHE A 123 -2.56 3.79 4.79
N MET A 124 -2.05 3.74 3.56
CA MET A 124 -1.74 2.51 2.86
C MET A 124 -0.28 2.55 2.41
N VAL A 125 0.40 1.40 2.50
CA VAL A 125 1.81 1.28 2.09
C VAL A 125 2.05 0.00 1.29
N VAL A 126 2.86 0.12 0.25
CA VAL A 126 3.51 -1.01 -0.43
C VAL A 126 5.01 -0.96 -0.13
N HIS A 127 5.59 -2.12 0.17
CA HIS A 127 6.96 -2.24 0.67
C HIS A 127 7.72 -3.37 -0.04
N ASN A 128 8.95 -3.09 -0.42
CA ASN A 128 9.95 -4.08 -0.85
C ASN A 128 11.14 -3.99 0.09
N GLY A 129 11.50 -5.11 0.72
CA GLY A 129 12.60 -5.13 1.67
C GLY A 129 12.22 -5.86 2.95
N ILE A 130 13.00 -5.62 4.01
CA ILE A 130 12.79 -6.18 5.34
C ILE A 130 13.04 -5.10 6.37
N ILE A 131 12.06 -4.87 7.24
CA ILE A 131 12.20 -4.03 8.44
C ILE A 131 12.73 -4.90 9.57
N THR A 132 14.00 -4.75 9.95
CA THR A 132 14.67 -5.65 10.88
C THR A 132 14.24 -5.47 12.33
N ASN A 133 13.81 -4.26 12.70
CA ASN A 133 13.34 -3.91 14.04
C ASN A 133 11.80 -3.94 14.20
N TYR A 134 11.07 -4.60 13.29
CA TYR A 134 9.60 -4.59 13.29
C TYR A 134 8.97 -5.08 14.60
N LYS A 135 9.62 -6.01 15.33
CA LYS A 135 9.11 -6.53 16.61
C LYS A 135 9.06 -5.45 17.69
N ASP A 136 10.08 -4.60 17.75
CA ASP A 136 10.15 -3.52 18.73
C ASP A 136 9.10 -2.46 18.43
N ILE A 137 8.97 -2.10 17.14
CA ILE A 137 7.95 -1.15 16.66
C ILE A 137 6.54 -1.70 16.94
N LYS A 138 6.28 -2.98 16.64
CA LYS A 138 5.00 -3.64 16.89
C LYS A 138 4.65 -3.60 18.38
N SER A 139 5.59 -3.95 19.25
CA SER A 139 5.37 -3.90 20.71
C SER A 139 5.08 -2.49 21.22
N LEU A 140 5.78 -1.48 20.70
CA LEU A 140 5.51 -0.07 21.01
C LEU A 140 4.08 0.32 20.60
N LEU A 141 3.68 0.03 19.36
CA LEU A 141 2.40 0.45 18.81
C LEU A 141 1.22 -0.30 19.45
N GLU A 142 1.37 -1.58 19.79
CA GLU A 142 0.38 -2.33 20.57
C GLU A 142 0.15 -1.71 21.95
N LYS A 143 1.21 -1.27 22.64
CA LYS A 143 1.10 -0.52 23.92
C LYS A 143 0.41 0.84 23.75
N LYS A 144 0.47 1.42 22.55
CA LYS A 144 -0.23 2.66 22.19
C LYS A 144 -1.67 2.40 21.70
N GLY A 145 -2.14 1.15 21.70
CA GLY A 145 -3.52 0.78 21.36
C GLY A 145 -3.76 0.42 19.89
N HIS A 146 -2.72 0.38 19.05
CA HIS A 146 -2.85 -0.09 17.67
C HIS A 146 -3.09 -1.59 17.63
N LYS A 147 -4.01 -2.03 16.78
CA LYS A 147 -4.29 -3.45 16.54
C LYS A 147 -3.68 -3.89 15.22
N PHE A 148 -2.95 -5.00 15.25
CA PHE A 148 -2.35 -5.61 14.07
C PHE A 148 -3.24 -6.74 13.55
N GLU A 149 -3.30 -6.88 12.23
CA GLU A 149 -4.09 -7.93 11.56
C GLU A 149 -3.23 -8.91 10.75
N SER A 150 -2.00 -8.53 10.40
CA SER A 150 -1.08 -9.33 9.60
C SER A 150 0.13 -9.81 10.41
N GLU A 151 0.85 -10.75 9.80
CA GLU A 151 2.13 -11.26 10.31
C GLU A 151 3.33 -10.60 9.62
N THR A 152 3.08 -9.56 8.82
CA THR A 152 4.12 -8.91 8.02
C THR A 152 4.86 -7.85 8.81
N ASP A 153 6.15 -7.71 8.52
CA ASP A 153 6.96 -6.58 8.98
C ASP A 153 6.46 -5.25 8.38
N THR A 154 5.86 -5.27 7.18
CA THR A 154 5.31 -4.08 6.52
C THR A 154 4.21 -3.38 7.29
N GLU A 155 3.33 -4.10 8.02
CA GLU A 155 2.19 -3.49 8.69
C GLU A 155 2.61 -2.47 9.75
N VAL A 156 3.79 -2.66 10.37
CA VAL A 156 4.31 -1.70 11.36
C VAL A 156 4.55 -0.32 10.75
N ILE A 157 4.86 -0.24 9.46
CA ILE A 157 5.03 1.02 8.72
C ILE A 157 3.69 1.75 8.63
N ALA A 158 2.62 1.02 8.25
CA ALA A 158 1.28 1.58 8.13
C ALA A 158 0.73 2.07 9.49
N LYS A 159 0.99 1.31 10.56
CA LYS A 159 0.59 1.72 11.92
C LYS A 159 1.43 2.90 12.44
N MET A 160 2.74 2.92 12.16
CA MET A 160 3.64 3.98 12.61
C MET A 160 3.29 5.33 11.97
N ILE A 161 3.06 5.39 10.66
CA ILE A 161 2.71 6.65 10.00
C ILE A 161 1.39 7.22 10.54
N LYS A 162 0.40 6.36 10.81
CA LYS A 162 -0.83 6.79 11.48
C LYS A 162 -0.56 7.31 12.89
N HIS A 163 0.26 6.61 13.67
CA HIS A 163 0.61 7.07 15.02
C HIS A 163 1.26 8.46 15.00
N ILE A 164 2.15 8.71 14.05
CA ILE A 164 2.82 10.00 13.85
C ILE A 164 1.79 11.07 13.46
N TYR A 165 0.95 10.79 12.47
CA TYR A 165 -0.11 11.71 12.03
C TYR A 165 -1.05 12.07 13.18
N ASP A 166 -1.58 11.09 13.90
CA ASP A 166 -2.48 11.30 15.03
C ASP A 166 -1.84 12.15 16.15
N SER A 167 -0.52 12.06 16.31
CA SER A 167 0.25 12.82 17.32
C SER A 167 0.59 14.26 16.89
N HIS A 168 0.48 14.58 15.61
CA HIS A 168 0.89 15.87 15.04
C HIS A 168 -0.20 16.57 14.21
N LYS A 169 -1.40 15.99 14.09
CA LYS A 169 -2.49 16.51 13.24
C LYS A 169 -2.88 17.95 13.55
N ASP A 170 -2.73 18.39 14.81
CA ASP A 170 -3.04 19.76 15.22
C ASP A 170 -1.97 20.79 14.78
N ASN A 171 -0.84 20.33 14.24
CA ASN A 171 0.29 21.14 13.78
C ASN A 171 0.41 21.24 12.25
N ASN A 172 -0.61 20.83 11.48
CA ASN A 172 -0.61 20.82 10.01
C ASN A 172 0.61 20.08 9.40
N ILE A 173 0.97 18.93 9.98
CA ILE A 173 2.06 18.10 9.47
C ILE A 173 1.78 17.66 8.02
N SER A 174 2.75 17.82 7.12
CA SER A 174 2.64 17.39 5.73
C SER A 174 2.80 15.88 5.57
N PHE A 175 2.33 15.32 4.45
CA PHE A 175 2.49 13.89 4.20
C PHE A 175 3.96 13.47 4.15
N ARG A 176 4.80 14.30 3.53
CA ARG A 176 6.25 14.10 3.49
C ARG A 176 6.85 14.03 4.89
N GLU A 177 6.51 14.95 5.79
CA GLU A 177 7.03 14.95 7.17
C GLU A 177 6.57 13.72 7.95
N CYS A 178 5.32 13.28 7.79
CA CYS A 178 4.84 12.02 8.37
C CYS A 178 5.70 10.82 7.93
N VAL A 179 6.04 10.74 6.64
CA VAL A 179 6.90 9.67 6.10
C VAL A 179 8.33 9.81 6.61
N GLU A 180 8.89 11.03 6.65
CA GLU A 180 10.24 11.28 7.17
C GLU A 180 10.39 10.84 8.62
N LEU A 181 9.44 11.19 9.48
CA LEU A 181 9.42 10.73 10.87
C LEU A 181 9.23 9.22 10.97
N THR A 182 8.45 8.62 10.06
CA THR A 182 8.25 7.16 10.02
C THR A 182 9.55 6.44 9.69
N ILE A 183 10.24 6.81 8.61
CA ILE A 183 11.46 6.13 8.17
C ILE A 183 12.62 6.29 9.16
N GLN A 184 12.65 7.35 9.96
CA GLN A 184 13.63 7.52 11.05
C GLN A 184 13.49 6.45 12.15
N GLN A 185 12.34 5.79 12.26
CA GLN A 185 12.12 4.70 13.21
C GLN A 185 12.42 3.31 12.62
N LEU A 186 12.61 3.20 11.30
CA LEU A 186 12.78 1.92 10.60
C LEU A 186 14.25 1.54 10.49
N GLU A 187 14.56 0.29 10.81
CA GLU A 187 15.86 -0.32 10.52
C GLU A 187 15.73 -1.37 9.43
N GLY A 188 16.78 -1.54 8.61
CA GLY A 188 16.84 -2.55 7.57
C GLY A 188 17.00 -1.93 6.19
N ALA A 189 16.43 -2.60 5.19
CA ALA A 189 16.44 -2.14 3.80
C ALA A 189 15.02 -2.13 3.28
N PHE A 190 14.57 -1.02 2.70
CA PHE A 190 13.21 -0.85 2.25
C PHE A 190 13.13 0.04 1.01
N ALA A 191 12.12 -0.18 0.18
CA ALA A 191 11.58 0.78 -0.76
C ALA A 191 10.06 0.83 -0.54
N LEU A 192 9.50 2.03 -0.46
CA LEU A 192 8.11 2.31 -0.06
C LEU A 192 7.43 3.23 -1.08
N CYS A 193 6.13 3.05 -1.33
CA CYS A 193 5.21 4.15 -1.73
C CYS A 193 3.99 4.09 -0.82
N LEU A 194 3.58 5.26 -0.37
CA LEU A 194 2.47 5.45 0.55
C LEU A 194 1.42 6.35 -0.08
N MET A 195 0.16 6.10 0.26
CA MET A 195 -0.97 6.97 -0.03
C MET A 195 -1.85 7.11 1.21
N SER A 196 -2.65 8.17 1.29
CA SER A 196 -3.52 8.44 2.43
C SER A 196 -4.78 9.20 2.05
N ARG A 197 -5.89 8.90 2.72
CA ARG A 197 -7.14 9.67 2.56
C ARG A 197 -7.04 11.10 3.08
N HIS A 198 -6.08 11.37 3.98
CA HIS A 198 -5.85 12.71 4.55
C HIS A 198 -5.06 13.61 3.59
N PHE A 199 -4.37 13.01 2.62
CA PHE A 199 -3.53 13.68 1.63
C PHE A 199 -3.94 13.23 0.20
N PRO A 200 -5.19 13.52 -0.23
CA PRO A 200 -5.70 13.03 -1.51
C PRO A 200 -4.91 13.60 -2.69
N GLY A 201 -4.60 12.76 -3.67
CA GLY A 201 -3.79 13.14 -4.83
C GLY A 201 -2.28 13.14 -4.60
N GLU A 202 -1.80 12.74 -3.42
CA GLU A 202 -0.37 12.63 -3.08
C GLU A 202 0.08 11.15 -2.97
N CYS A 203 1.24 10.77 -3.53
CA CYS A 203 2.04 9.62 -3.06
C CYS A 203 3.41 10.12 -2.62
N VAL A 204 3.90 9.54 -1.52
CA VAL A 204 5.28 9.72 -1.07
C VAL A 204 6.01 8.39 -1.21
N ALA A 205 7.18 8.42 -1.83
CA ALA A 205 8.06 7.27 -1.96
C ALA A 205 9.37 7.50 -1.18
N ALA A 206 9.92 6.43 -0.60
CA ALA A 206 11.16 6.46 0.19
C ALA A 206 11.98 5.18 -0.05
N ARG A 207 13.30 5.26 0.10
CA ARG A 207 14.24 4.14 -0.09
C ARG A 207 15.57 4.37 0.61
#